data_AF-A0A2A9K866-F1
#
_entry.id   AF-A0A2A9K866-F1
#
_cell.length_a   1.000
_cell.length_b   1.000
_cell.length_c   1.000
_cell.angle_alpha   90.00
_cell.angle_beta   90.00
_cell.angle_gamma   90.00
#
_symmetry.space_group_name_H-M   'P 1'
#
loop_
_entity.id
_entity.type
_entity.pdbx_description
1 polymer ?
#
loop_
_entity_poly.entity_id
_entity_poly.type
_entity_poly.pdbx_seq_one_letter_code
_entity_poly.pdbx_strand_id
1 'polypeptide(L)'
;MNTTVRRALWVVLVLLCLGLVFLAVRGVLAVGAVPISAAPTLGATASATPSPASSSARFTPSPAPTATPTPTPSPSSASPTREAAVPVETQEPADTPTPSEEPTPTEEPTPTEEPTPTEEPAPAAAAHLSGPAAPWDEITATPVHVDVHQDGEQIVGAGIDLAQLDEGGDLDPEPQTVGWYGPPQWGTTPGERSPYAGVLAGHVVYYGVRDVFWNLGDVRAGALVVVTYDDGTQAAFAADADAVSVEKEALTQDPAHRWAWEPGGDDAKVTLITCDLVPGTGMAGNAFNNWVVQATRVA
;
A
#
# COMPACT_ATOMS: atom_id res chain seq x y z
N MET A 1 -29.21 50.30 -3.68
CA MET A 1 -29.82 49.11 -4.32
C MET A 1 -31.12 48.79 -3.60
N ASN A 2 -32.25 48.72 -4.32
CA ASN A 2 -33.59 48.61 -3.73
C ASN A 2 -33.73 47.29 -2.95
N THR A 3 -34.35 47.29 -1.78
CA THR A 3 -34.43 46.12 -0.87
C THR A 3 -35.08 44.90 -1.54
N THR A 4 -36.01 45.14 -2.46
CA THR A 4 -36.64 44.12 -3.32
C THR A 4 -35.64 43.43 -4.25
N VAL A 5 -34.70 44.19 -4.83
CA VAL A 5 -33.67 43.67 -5.74
C VAL A 5 -32.66 42.80 -4.99
N ARG A 6 -32.31 43.18 -3.75
CA ARG A 6 -31.41 42.38 -2.90
C ARG A 6 -32.04 41.04 -2.51
N ARG A 7 -33.34 41.01 -2.22
CA ARG A 7 -34.06 39.77 -1.91
C ARG A 7 -34.20 38.85 -3.13
N ALA A 8 -34.47 39.41 -4.31
CA ALA A 8 -34.52 38.63 -5.55
C ALA A 8 -33.17 37.99 -5.88
N LEU A 9 -32.06 38.75 -5.75
CA LEU A 9 -30.71 38.22 -5.94
C LEU A 9 -30.37 37.08 -4.96
N TRP A 10 -30.78 37.21 -3.70
CA TRP A 10 -30.58 36.17 -2.70
C TRP A 10 -31.33 34.87 -3.04
N VAL A 11 -32.57 34.96 -3.50
CA VAL A 11 -33.36 33.76 -3.87
C VAL A 11 -32.76 33.08 -5.10
N VAL A 12 -32.31 33.83 -6.10
CA VAL A 12 -31.65 33.26 -7.29
C VAL A 12 -30.35 32.55 -6.91
N LEU A 13 -29.55 33.14 -6.02
CA LEU A 13 -28.31 32.52 -5.54
C LEU A 13 -28.58 31.20 -4.82
N VAL A 14 -29.59 31.15 -3.94
CA VAL A 14 -29.96 29.93 -3.21
C VAL A 14 -30.44 28.83 -4.16
N LEU A 15 -31.26 29.17 -5.16
CA LEU A 15 -31.72 28.18 -6.15
C LEU A 15 -30.57 27.66 -7.02
N LEU A 16 -29.60 28.50 -7.35
CA LEU A 16 -28.42 28.11 -8.12
C LEU A 16 -27.50 27.18 -7.31
N CYS A 17 -27.30 27.46 -6.02
CA CYS A 17 -26.58 26.57 -5.11
C CYS A 17 -27.28 25.21 -4.96
N LEU A 18 -28.61 25.20 -4.78
CA LEU A 18 -29.38 23.95 -4.69
C LEU A 18 -29.33 23.14 -6.00
N GLY A 19 -29.33 23.82 -7.16
CA GLY A 19 -29.14 23.18 -8.46
C GLY A 19 -27.77 22.53 -8.63
N LEU A 20 -26.70 23.19 -8.17
CA LEU A 20 -25.33 22.66 -8.20
C LEU A 20 -25.16 21.46 -7.27
N VAL A 21 -25.74 21.51 -6.06
CA VAL A 21 -25.74 20.36 -5.14
C VAL A 21 -26.50 19.19 -5.75
N PHE A 22 -27.65 19.43 -6.38
CA PHE A 22 -28.42 18.37 -7.05
C PHE A 22 -27.66 17.79 -8.26
N LEU A 23 -26.92 18.61 -9.02
CA LEU A 23 -26.10 18.16 -10.14
C LEU A 23 -24.89 17.34 -9.67
N ALA A 24 -24.27 17.72 -8.55
CA ALA A 24 -23.17 16.98 -7.93
C ALA A 24 -23.65 15.62 -7.38
N VAL A 25 -24.84 15.57 -6.80
CA VAL A 25 -25.45 14.31 -6.31
C VAL A 25 -25.89 13.38 -7.46
N ARG A 26 -26.08 13.91 -8.68
CA ARG A 26 -26.54 13.11 -9.84
C ARG A 26 -25.48 12.87 -10.92
N GLY A 27 -24.29 13.43 -10.80
CA GLY A 27 -23.25 13.41 -11.82
C GLY A 27 -22.16 12.37 -11.57
N VAL A 28 -22.50 11.08 -11.66
CA VAL A 28 -21.51 10.02 -11.86
C VAL A 28 -21.23 9.89 -13.35
N LEU A 29 -19.99 10.16 -13.77
CA LEU A 29 -19.41 9.60 -14.99
C LEU A 29 -17.95 9.19 -14.72
N ALA A 30 -17.82 7.90 -14.39
CA ALA A 30 -16.84 6.95 -14.88
C ALA A 30 -15.36 7.40 -14.98
N VAL A 31 -14.59 7.06 -13.95
CA VAL A 31 -13.19 6.67 -14.11
C VAL A 31 -13.08 5.22 -13.63
N GLY A 32 -12.54 4.36 -14.48
CA GLY A 32 -12.49 2.92 -14.26
C GLY A 32 -11.64 2.57 -13.04
N ALA A 33 -12.25 1.86 -12.10
CA ALA A 33 -11.55 1.19 -11.03
C ALA A 33 -10.76 -0.01 -11.59
N VAL A 34 -9.47 -0.07 -11.26
CA VAL A 34 -8.70 -1.30 -11.27
C VAL A 34 -8.77 -1.85 -9.84
N PRO A 35 -9.10 -3.13 -9.63
CA PRO A 35 -9.24 -3.67 -8.28
C PRO A 35 -7.86 -3.77 -7.60
N ILE A 36 -7.77 -3.25 -6.38
CA ILE A 36 -6.74 -3.65 -5.42
C ILE A 36 -6.91 -5.17 -5.23
N SER A 37 -5.80 -5.91 -5.37
CA SER A 37 -5.73 -7.36 -5.30
C SER A 37 -6.23 -7.84 -3.93
N ALA A 38 -7.49 -8.25 -3.82
CA ALA A 38 -8.02 -8.84 -2.60
C ALA A 38 -7.34 -10.19 -2.36
N ALA A 39 -6.87 -10.42 -1.12
CA ALA A 39 -6.38 -11.73 -0.72
C ALA A 39 -7.47 -12.82 -0.92
N PRO A 40 -7.15 -13.99 -1.50
CA PRO A 40 -8.10 -15.07 -1.70
C PRO A 40 -8.55 -15.62 -0.35
N THR A 41 -9.87 -15.66 -0.17
CA THR A 41 -10.51 -16.39 0.92
C THR A 41 -10.20 -17.89 0.77
N LEU A 42 -9.51 -18.51 1.73
CA LEU A 42 -9.33 -19.96 1.75
C LEU A 42 -10.69 -20.62 2.03
N GLY A 43 -11.33 -21.14 0.97
CA GLY A 43 -12.60 -21.85 1.05
C GLY A 43 -12.44 -23.21 1.73
N ALA A 44 -13.04 -23.37 2.90
CA ALA A 44 -13.19 -24.64 3.58
C ALA A 44 -13.93 -25.66 2.70
N THR A 45 -13.31 -26.83 2.52
CA THR A 45 -13.86 -27.97 1.77
C THR A 45 -14.96 -28.65 2.60
N ALA A 46 -16.20 -28.62 2.14
CA ALA A 46 -17.24 -29.54 2.58
C ALA A 46 -17.75 -30.35 1.37
N SER A 47 -17.46 -31.65 1.43
CA SER A 47 -17.83 -32.67 0.47
C SER A 47 -19.30 -33.06 0.65
N ALA A 48 -20.13 -32.92 -0.39
CA ALA A 48 -21.32 -33.75 -0.61
C ALA A 48 -21.88 -33.61 -2.04
N THR A 49 -21.99 -34.75 -2.72
CA THR A 49 -22.75 -35.04 -3.96
C THR A 49 -23.80 -36.10 -3.56
N PRO A 50 -25.07 -36.12 -4.05
CA PRO A 50 -25.42 -36.09 -5.48
C PRO A 50 -26.64 -35.26 -5.94
N SER A 51 -26.66 -35.10 -7.27
CA SER A 51 -27.67 -34.60 -8.23
C SER A 51 -28.91 -35.53 -8.39
N PRO A 52 -29.90 -35.29 -9.29
CA PRO A 52 -30.21 -34.10 -10.12
C PRO A 52 -31.73 -33.72 -10.21
N ALA A 53 -32.04 -32.52 -10.73
CA ALA A 53 -33.30 -32.29 -11.45
C ALA A 53 -33.13 -31.19 -12.54
N SER A 54 -33.52 -31.56 -13.74
CA SER A 54 -33.35 -30.83 -15.00
C SER A 54 -34.10 -29.50 -15.08
N SER A 55 -33.47 -28.49 -15.67
CA SER A 55 -34.17 -27.51 -16.50
C SER A 55 -33.25 -26.96 -17.58
N SER A 56 -33.56 -27.33 -18.81
CA SER A 56 -32.97 -26.82 -20.03
C SER A 56 -33.34 -25.35 -20.24
N ALA A 57 -32.34 -24.48 -20.33
CA ALA A 57 -32.48 -23.19 -21.00
C ALA A 57 -31.34 -23.06 -22.03
N ARG A 58 -31.74 -23.13 -23.30
CA ARG A 58 -30.90 -22.96 -24.48
C ARG A 58 -30.54 -21.47 -24.60
N PHE A 59 -29.27 -21.12 -24.39
CA PHE A 59 -28.74 -19.80 -24.74
C PHE A 59 -27.91 -19.90 -26.02
N THR A 60 -28.34 -19.13 -27.01
CA THR A 60 -27.65 -18.83 -28.26
C THR A 60 -26.39 -18.00 -28.00
N PRO A 61 -25.22 -18.35 -28.57
CA PRO A 61 -24.05 -17.48 -28.48
C PRO A 61 -24.24 -16.23 -29.37
N SER A 62 -24.03 -15.06 -28.77
CA SER A 62 -23.94 -13.75 -29.42
C SER A 62 -22.56 -13.60 -30.09
N PRO A 63 -22.44 -12.98 -31.29
CA PRO A 63 -21.19 -12.97 -32.04
C PRO A 63 -20.08 -12.10 -31.41
N ALA A 64 -18.84 -12.55 -31.62
CA ALA A 64 -17.60 -11.95 -31.14
C ALA A 64 -17.39 -10.51 -31.66
N PRO A 65 -16.85 -9.59 -30.84
CA PRO A 65 -16.47 -8.26 -31.32
C PRO A 65 -15.21 -8.33 -32.20
N THR A 66 -15.35 -7.73 -33.39
CA THR A 66 -14.32 -7.49 -34.40
C THR A 66 -13.17 -6.65 -33.83
N ALA A 67 -11.93 -7.15 -33.94
CA ALA A 67 -10.72 -6.40 -33.63
C ALA A 67 -10.59 -5.17 -34.54
N THR A 68 -10.46 -3.99 -33.94
CA THR A 68 -10.13 -2.75 -34.66
C THR A 68 -8.63 -2.72 -34.95
N PRO A 69 -8.19 -2.47 -36.20
CA PRO A 69 -6.77 -2.40 -36.52
C PRO A 69 -6.13 -1.15 -35.92
N THR A 70 -4.94 -1.33 -35.37
CA THR A 70 -4.06 -0.26 -34.85
C THR A 70 -3.55 0.61 -36.01
N PRO A 71 -3.64 1.96 -35.95
CA PRO A 71 -2.98 2.80 -36.94
C PRO A 71 -1.45 2.84 -36.73
N THR A 72 -0.75 2.52 -37.81
CA THR A 72 0.70 2.63 -38.01
C THR A 72 1.24 4.03 -37.68
N PRO A 73 2.35 4.18 -36.95
CA PRO A 73 3.00 5.48 -36.80
C PRO A 73 3.63 5.92 -38.13
N SER A 74 3.33 7.15 -38.51
CA SER A 74 3.89 7.87 -39.67
C SER A 74 5.29 8.40 -39.32
N PRO A 75 6.36 8.02 -40.04
CA PRO A 75 7.63 8.75 -39.96
C PRO A 75 7.63 9.85 -41.01
N SER A 76 7.66 11.13 -40.60
CA SER A 76 7.93 12.23 -41.53
C SER A 76 8.98 13.18 -41.00
N SER A 77 10.14 13.07 -41.66
CA SER A 77 11.02 14.15 -42.12
C SER A 77 11.78 14.98 -41.09
N ALA A 78 13.00 14.53 -40.79
CA ALA A 78 14.14 15.44 -40.61
C ALA A 78 15.03 15.35 -41.87
N SER A 79 15.19 16.48 -42.56
CA SER A 79 16.07 16.64 -43.72
C SER A 79 17.54 16.60 -43.29
N PRO A 80 18.44 15.98 -44.06
CA PRO A 80 19.83 16.37 -44.09
C PRO A 80 20.14 17.14 -45.38
N THR A 81 20.57 18.39 -45.20
CA THR A 81 21.25 19.21 -46.19
C THR A 81 22.45 18.44 -46.75
N ARG A 82 22.49 18.23 -48.07
CA ARG A 82 23.69 17.84 -48.79
C ARG A 82 24.49 19.08 -49.17
N GLU A 83 25.80 18.85 -49.25
CA GLU A 83 26.74 19.39 -50.25
C GLU A 83 27.80 20.37 -49.73
N ALA A 84 29.02 19.85 -49.55
CA ALA A 84 30.23 20.37 -50.19
C ALA A 84 31.36 19.35 -50.03
N ALA A 85 31.90 18.89 -51.16
CA ALA A 85 33.02 17.96 -51.27
C ALA A 85 34.37 18.70 -51.32
N VAL A 86 35.43 18.09 -50.77
CA VAL A 86 36.84 18.27 -51.20
C VAL A 86 37.69 17.07 -50.69
N PRO A 87 38.86 16.77 -51.30
CA PRO A 87 39.25 15.41 -51.64
C PRO A 87 40.31 14.80 -50.70
N VAL A 88 40.48 13.50 -50.90
CA VAL A 88 41.51 12.59 -50.38
C VAL A 88 42.92 13.15 -50.54
N GLU A 89 43.66 13.21 -49.44
CA GLU A 89 45.12 13.23 -49.40
C GLU A 89 45.59 12.01 -48.60
N THR A 90 46.35 11.16 -49.30
CA THR A 90 47.01 9.96 -48.80
C THR A 90 48.23 10.35 -47.97
N GLN A 91 48.29 9.98 -46.69
CA GLN A 91 49.53 10.02 -45.90
C GLN A 91 49.77 8.68 -45.17
N GLU A 92 50.86 8.04 -45.60
CA GLU A 92 51.90 7.23 -44.93
C GLU A 92 51.58 6.42 -43.64
N PRO A 93 52.02 5.14 -43.54
CA PRO A 93 51.82 4.30 -42.35
C PRO A 93 53.02 4.35 -41.38
N ALA A 94 52.79 4.76 -40.13
CA ALA A 94 53.66 4.58 -38.96
C ALA A 94 52.82 5.02 -37.73
N ASP A 95 52.72 4.36 -36.58
CA ASP A 95 53.55 3.36 -35.92
C ASP A 95 52.67 2.35 -35.15
N THR A 96 53.18 1.14 -35.00
CA THR A 96 52.64 0.08 -34.14
C THR A 96 52.54 0.57 -32.68
N PRO A 97 51.38 0.54 -32.02
CA PRO A 97 51.34 0.75 -30.57
C PRO A 97 52.00 -0.46 -29.89
N THR A 98 53.02 -0.17 -29.09
CA THR A 98 53.66 -1.08 -28.14
C THR A 98 52.58 -1.79 -27.28
N PRO A 99 52.65 -3.10 -27.05
CA PRO A 99 51.72 -3.75 -26.13
C PRO A 99 51.88 -3.15 -24.73
N SER A 100 50.80 -2.56 -24.24
CA SER A 100 50.67 -2.07 -22.86
C SER A 100 50.84 -3.24 -21.89
N GLU A 101 51.62 -3.01 -20.83
CA GLU A 101 51.91 -4.00 -19.81
C GLU A 101 50.63 -4.59 -19.19
N GLU A 102 50.71 -5.90 -18.95
CA GLU A 102 49.69 -6.72 -18.30
C GLU A 102 49.46 -6.22 -16.87
N PRO A 103 48.21 -5.96 -16.43
CA PRO A 103 47.95 -5.47 -15.09
C PRO A 103 48.35 -6.53 -14.06
N THR A 104 49.11 -6.09 -13.06
CA THR A 104 49.46 -6.87 -11.87
C THR A 104 48.18 -7.39 -11.19
N PRO A 105 48.11 -8.67 -10.75
CA PRO A 105 46.92 -9.19 -10.09
C PRO A 105 46.66 -8.43 -8.79
N THR A 106 45.48 -7.81 -8.71
CA THR A 106 44.92 -7.23 -7.50
C THR A 106 44.80 -8.32 -6.43
N GLU A 107 45.32 -8.07 -5.23
CA GLU A 107 45.18 -9.00 -4.12
C GLU A 107 43.70 -9.28 -3.81
N GLU A 108 43.42 -10.57 -3.63
CA GLU A 108 42.11 -11.11 -3.28
C GLU A 108 41.63 -10.46 -1.96
N PRO A 109 40.40 -9.91 -1.90
CA PRO A 109 39.92 -9.26 -0.69
C PRO A 109 39.87 -10.29 0.45
N THR A 110 40.52 -9.94 1.57
CA THR A 110 40.41 -10.62 2.86
C THR A 110 38.93 -10.92 3.15
N PRO A 111 38.55 -12.16 3.52
CA PRO A 111 37.17 -12.48 3.82
C PRO A 111 36.66 -11.56 4.93
N THR A 112 35.63 -10.77 4.60
CA THR A 112 34.82 -10.03 5.56
C THR A 112 34.31 -11.02 6.60
N GLU A 113 34.55 -10.73 7.89
CA GLU A 113 34.02 -11.57 8.96
C GLU A 113 32.50 -11.71 8.81
N GLU A 114 32.04 -12.96 8.84
CA GLU A 114 30.64 -13.34 8.85
C GLU A 114 29.95 -12.58 10.00
N PRO A 115 28.86 -11.84 9.76
CA PRO A 115 28.20 -11.12 10.81
C PRO A 115 27.76 -12.11 11.89
N THR A 116 28.21 -11.86 13.12
CA THR A 116 27.75 -12.55 14.32
C THR A 116 26.22 -12.65 14.27
N PRO A 117 25.60 -13.83 14.46
CA PRO A 117 24.15 -13.94 14.47
C PRO A 117 23.61 -13.05 15.59
N THR A 118 22.83 -12.04 15.21
CA THR A 118 22.04 -11.22 16.13
C THR A 118 21.21 -12.17 17.00
N GLU A 119 21.36 -12.09 18.32
CA GLU A 119 20.58 -12.91 19.24
C GLU A 119 19.07 -12.74 18.99
N GLU A 120 18.38 -13.88 19.09
CA GLU A 120 16.96 -14.09 18.85
C GLU A 120 16.08 -13.04 19.57
N PRO A 121 15.27 -12.23 18.85
CA PRO A 121 14.46 -11.16 19.44
C PRO A 121 13.25 -11.65 20.27
N ALA A 122 12.96 -12.96 20.27
CA ALA A 122 11.79 -13.55 20.91
C ALA A 122 11.64 -13.29 22.42
N PRO A 123 12.71 -13.32 23.25
CA PRO A 123 12.58 -13.12 24.70
C PRO A 123 12.16 -11.70 25.08
N ALA A 124 12.62 -10.70 24.33
CA ALA A 124 12.29 -9.30 24.58
C ALA A 124 10.84 -9.00 24.14
N ALA A 125 10.41 -9.50 22.98
CA ALA A 125 9.05 -9.30 22.50
C ALA A 125 8.00 -9.97 23.40
N ALA A 126 8.28 -11.19 23.90
CA ALA A 126 7.39 -11.89 24.83
C ALA A 126 7.16 -11.12 26.14
N ALA A 127 8.10 -10.27 26.57
CA ALA A 127 7.95 -9.46 27.78
C ALA A 127 6.91 -8.33 27.63
N HIS A 128 6.56 -7.95 26.40
CA HIS A 128 5.51 -6.97 26.14
C HIS A 128 4.11 -7.59 26.10
N LEU A 129 4.01 -8.92 26.08
CA LEU A 129 2.73 -9.61 26.14
C LEU A 129 2.17 -9.55 27.56
N SER A 130 0.95 -8.99 27.68
CA SER A 130 0.16 -8.99 28.92
C SER A 130 -0.84 -10.15 28.98
N GLY A 131 -1.05 -10.84 27.85
CA GLY A 131 -1.91 -12.00 27.71
C GLY A 131 -1.16 -13.23 27.16
N PRO A 132 -1.83 -14.39 27.03
CA PRO A 132 -1.26 -15.55 26.34
C PRO A 132 -0.96 -15.22 24.86
N ALA A 133 0.10 -15.82 24.31
CA ALA A 133 0.40 -15.70 22.89
C ALA A 133 -0.70 -16.37 22.04
N ALA A 134 -1.10 -15.71 20.96
CA ALA A 134 -2.03 -16.25 19.98
C ALA A 134 -1.40 -17.45 19.24
N PRO A 135 -2.19 -18.38 18.69
CA PRO A 135 -1.68 -19.39 17.76
C PRO A 135 -1.04 -18.75 16.52
N TRP A 136 -0.06 -19.42 15.91
CA TRP A 136 0.65 -18.95 14.69
C TRP A 136 -0.09 -19.27 13.40
N ASP A 137 -0.73 -20.45 13.36
CA ASP A 137 -1.27 -21.01 12.12
C ASP A 137 -2.65 -20.46 11.76
N GLU A 138 -3.51 -20.20 12.75
CA GLU A 138 -4.88 -19.73 12.53
C GLU A 138 -5.32 -18.87 13.72
N ILE A 139 -5.77 -17.65 13.45
CA ILE A 139 -6.32 -16.74 14.47
C ILE A 139 -7.78 -16.44 14.13
N THR A 140 -8.68 -17.09 14.87
CA THR A 140 -10.13 -16.87 14.73
C THR A 140 -10.66 -15.69 15.55
N ALA A 141 -9.82 -15.16 16.45
CA ALA A 141 -10.15 -14.05 17.33
C ALA A 141 -10.04 -12.71 16.60
N THR A 142 -10.88 -11.74 16.97
CA THR A 142 -10.91 -10.42 16.33
C THR A 142 -9.85 -9.51 16.97
N PRO A 143 -8.99 -8.82 16.20
CA PRO A 143 -8.08 -7.83 16.77
C PRO A 143 -8.90 -6.65 17.32
N VAL A 144 -8.66 -6.27 18.57
CA VAL A 144 -9.43 -5.23 19.27
C VAL A 144 -8.58 -4.11 19.84
N HIS A 145 -7.26 -4.28 19.92
CA HIS A 145 -6.35 -3.24 20.41
C HIS A 145 -4.95 -3.42 19.81
N VAL A 146 -4.29 -2.31 19.50
CA VAL A 146 -2.88 -2.30 19.09
C VAL A 146 -2.08 -1.33 19.97
N ASP A 147 -0.91 -1.79 20.38
CA ASP A 147 0.12 -0.98 21.00
C ASP A 147 1.37 -0.97 20.12
N VAL A 148 1.99 0.19 19.94
CA VAL A 148 3.31 0.30 19.29
C VAL A 148 4.29 0.89 20.29
N HIS A 149 5.40 0.17 20.50
CA HIS A 149 6.46 0.51 21.42
C HIS A 149 7.77 0.77 20.68
N GLN A 150 8.38 1.92 20.94
CA GLN A 150 9.71 2.26 20.47
C GLN A 150 10.59 2.57 21.67
N ASP A 151 11.74 1.90 21.76
CA ASP A 151 12.69 2.08 22.88
C ASP A 151 12.05 1.90 24.28
N GLY A 152 11.01 1.07 24.36
CA GLY A 152 10.24 0.81 25.59
C GLY A 152 9.13 1.82 25.89
N GLU A 153 9.03 2.92 25.14
CA GLU A 153 7.93 3.89 25.25
C GLU A 153 6.78 3.52 24.32
N GLN A 154 5.54 3.60 24.82
CA GLN A 154 4.36 3.43 23.99
C GLN A 154 4.08 4.70 23.19
N ILE A 155 4.19 4.61 21.86
CA ILE A 155 3.94 5.73 20.94
C ILE A 155 2.57 5.65 20.26
N VAL A 156 1.95 4.47 20.28
CA VAL A 156 0.57 4.21 19.86
C VAL A 156 -0.09 3.28 20.87
N GLY A 157 -1.32 3.56 21.25
CA GLY A 157 -2.18 2.67 22.04
C GLY A 157 -3.62 2.99 21.72
N ALA A 158 -4.30 2.12 20.96
CA ALA A 158 -5.63 2.40 20.44
C ALA A 158 -6.47 1.15 20.21
N GLY A 159 -7.78 1.31 20.36
CA GLY A 159 -8.75 0.29 19.98
C GLY A 159 -8.73 0.05 18.47
N ILE A 160 -9.01 -1.19 18.09
CA ILE A 160 -9.13 -1.62 16.69
C ILE A 160 -10.60 -1.93 16.41
N ASP A 161 -11.11 -1.34 15.34
CA ASP A 161 -12.42 -1.66 14.78
C ASP A 161 -12.26 -2.21 13.36
N LEU A 162 -13.19 -3.07 12.94
CA LEU A 162 -13.23 -3.53 11.56
C LEU A 162 -13.55 -2.33 10.63
N ALA A 163 -12.67 -2.09 9.67
CA ALA A 163 -12.85 -1.09 8.62
C ALA A 163 -12.87 -1.77 7.25
N GLN A 164 -13.59 -1.18 6.31
CA GLN A 164 -13.71 -1.66 4.93
C GLN A 164 -13.43 -0.49 3.99
N LEU A 165 -13.01 -0.80 2.77
CA LEU A 165 -12.93 0.19 1.71
C LEU A 165 -14.34 0.69 1.38
N ASP A 166 -14.45 2.00 1.25
CA ASP A 166 -15.67 2.65 0.78
C ASP A 166 -15.81 2.56 -0.77
N GLU A 167 -16.82 3.23 -1.33
CA GLU A 167 -17.06 3.24 -2.79
C GLU A 167 -15.92 3.96 -3.57
N GLY A 168 -15.19 4.87 -2.91
CA GLY A 168 -14.00 5.53 -3.44
C GLY A 168 -12.75 4.66 -3.41
N GLY A 169 -12.79 3.52 -2.71
CA GLY A 169 -11.63 2.68 -2.47
C GLY A 169 -10.76 3.20 -1.32
N ASP A 170 -11.30 4.08 -0.48
CA ASP A 170 -10.60 4.64 0.67
C ASP A 170 -10.88 3.81 1.92
N LEU A 171 -9.83 3.59 2.72
CA LEU A 171 -9.94 3.01 4.06
C LEU A 171 -9.96 4.14 5.08
N ASP A 172 -11.16 4.52 5.54
CA ASP A 172 -11.40 5.66 6.43
C ASP A 172 -11.95 5.17 7.78
N PRO A 173 -11.09 4.80 8.74
CA PRO A 173 -11.53 4.36 10.06
C PRO A 173 -12.14 5.51 10.88
N GLU A 174 -12.87 5.15 11.94
CA GLU A 174 -13.34 6.14 12.90
C GLU A 174 -12.16 6.90 13.55
N PRO A 175 -12.37 8.16 13.95
CA PRO A 175 -11.34 8.93 14.63
C PRO A 175 -10.95 8.31 15.96
N GLN A 176 -9.68 8.43 16.34
CA GLN A 176 -9.16 7.86 17.60
C GLN A 176 -9.19 6.33 17.67
N THR A 177 -9.47 5.65 16.55
CA THR A 177 -9.39 4.19 16.44
C THR A 177 -8.52 3.78 15.26
N VAL A 178 -8.07 2.53 15.30
CA VAL A 178 -7.35 1.89 14.20
C VAL A 178 -8.34 1.03 13.43
N GLY A 179 -8.41 1.22 12.12
CA GLY A 179 -9.17 0.36 11.22
C GLY A 179 -8.39 -0.89 10.88
N TRP A 180 -8.94 -2.07 11.19
CA TRP A 180 -8.50 -3.32 10.61
C TRP A 180 -9.17 -3.52 9.26
N TYR A 181 -8.39 -3.52 8.18
CA TYR A 181 -8.87 -3.98 6.88
C TYR A 181 -8.92 -5.50 6.88
N GLY A 182 -10.08 -6.02 7.25
CA GLY A 182 -10.34 -7.44 7.47
C GLY A 182 -11.48 -7.98 6.60
N PRO A 183 -12.00 -9.17 6.94
CA PRO A 183 -13.07 -9.81 6.18
C PRO A 183 -14.34 -8.92 6.13
N PRO A 184 -15.11 -8.96 5.04
CA PRO A 184 -14.98 -9.87 3.90
C PRO A 184 -14.01 -9.42 2.79
N GLN A 185 -13.56 -8.16 2.77
CA GLN A 185 -12.75 -7.63 1.67
C GLN A 185 -11.28 -8.05 1.74
N TRP A 186 -10.74 -8.28 2.95
CA TRP A 186 -9.37 -8.72 3.17
C TRP A 186 -9.30 -9.92 4.13
N GLY A 187 -8.83 -11.07 3.65
CA GLY A 187 -8.94 -12.31 4.39
C GLY A 187 -7.91 -12.53 5.52
N THR A 188 -6.97 -11.61 5.75
CA THR A 188 -5.86 -11.86 6.68
C THR A 188 -6.05 -11.15 8.01
N THR A 189 -6.11 -11.95 9.08
CA THR A 189 -6.00 -11.48 10.46
C THR A 189 -4.53 -11.14 10.77
N PRO A 190 -4.21 -9.95 11.31
CA PRO A 190 -2.84 -9.64 11.74
C PRO A 190 -2.31 -10.74 12.64
N GLY A 191 -1.14 -11.30 12.32
CA GLY A 191 -0.48 -12.33 13.14
C GLY A 191 -0.69 -13.77 12.67
N GLU A 192 -1.56 -13.99 11.69
CA GLU A 192 -1.71 -15.27 11.01
C GLU A 192 -0.64 -15.43 9.92
N ARG A 193 -0.10 -16.65 9.77
CA ARG A 193 0.80 -17.00 8.65
C ARG A 193 0.03 -16.95 7.34
N SER A 194 0.42 -16.04 6.45
CA SER A 194 -0.27 -15.81 5.18
C SER A 194 0.70 -15.20 4.16
N PRO A 195 0.50 -15.45 2.86
CA PRO A 195 1.20 -14.68 1.82
C PRO A 195 0.79 -13.20 1.77
N TYR A 196 -0.24 -12.82 2.53
CA TYR A 196 -0.75 -11.47 2.68
C TYR A 196 -0.46 -10.95 4.09
N ALA A 197 -0.28 -9.64 4.24
CA ALA A 197 -0.18 -9.01 5.55
C ALA A 197 -1.56 -8.76 6.15
N GLY A 198 -1.69 -8.81 7.48
CA GLY A 198 -2.78 -8.12 8.15
C GLY A 198 -2.61 -6.61 8.01
N VAL A 199 -3.67 -5.86 7.74
CA VAL A 199 -3.55 -4.42 7.47
C VAL A 199 -4.29 -3.61 8.53
N LEU A 200 -3.55 -2.69 9.16
CA LEU A 200 -4.06 -1.74 10.13
C LEU A 200 -3.86 -0.32 9.60
N ALA A 201 -4.92 0.47 9.51
CA ALA A 201 -4.86 1.86 9.10
C ALA A 201 -5.38 2.78 10.19
N GLY A 202 -4.87 4.01 10.22
CA GLY A 202 -5.29 4.98 11.22
C GLY A 202 -4.99 6.39 10.75
N HIS A 203 -5.70 7.35 11.30
CA HIS A 203 -5.48 8.76 10.99
C HIS A 203 -4.18 9.25 11.63
N VAL A 204 -3.51 10.17 10.93
CA VAL A 204 -2.43 10.98 11.48
C VAL A 204 -3.03 12.16 12.27
N VAL A 205 -4.09 12.76 11.72
CA VAL A 205 -4.78 13.94 12.25
C VAL A 205 -6.27 13.82 11.96
N TYR A 206 -7.09 14.24 12.92
CA TYR A 206 -8.52 14.40 12.73
C TYR A 206 -9.01 15.74 13.32
N TYR A 207 -9.81 16.50 12.56
CA TYR A 207 -10.26 17.87 12.90
C TYR A 207 -9.21 18.79 13.55
N GLY A 208 -7.96 18.72 13.10
CA GLY A 208 -6.91 19.61 13.56
C GLY A 208 -6.16 19.13 14.82
N VAL A 209 -6.49 17.96 15.36
CA VAL A 209 -5.77 17.34 16.49
C VAL A 209 -5.04 16.07 16.07
N ARG A 210 -3.98 15.73 16.80
CA ARG A 210 -3.21 14.50 16.57
C ARG A 210 -4.12 13.29 16.76
N ASP A 211 -4.01 12.32 15.86
CA ASP A 211 -4.76 11.07 15.93
C ASP A 211 -3.84 9.86 16.18
N VAL A 212 -4.39 8.65 16.20
CA VAL A 212 -3.75 7.42 16.71
C VAL A 212 -2.39 7.14 16.09
N PHE A 213 -2.21 7.41 14.80
CA PHE A 213 -0.98 7.15 14.06
C PHE A 213 -0.17 8.43 13.79
N TRP A 214 -0.38 9.49 14.58
CA TRP A 214 0.36 10.75 14.46
C TRP A 214 1.89 10.58 14.42
N ASN A 215 2.44 9.63 15.20
CA ASN A 215 3.87 9.36 15.28
C ASN A 215 4.32 8.15 14.43
N LEU A 216 3.48 7.61 13.54
CA LEU A 216 3.84 6.38 12.81
C LEU A 216 5.08 6.57 11.91
N GLY A 217 5.29 7.76 11.35
CA GLY A 217 6.48 8.10 10.56
C GLY A 217 7.80 8.11 11.34
N ASP A 218 7.75 8.08 12.67
CA ASP A 218 8.93 8.03 13.54
C ASP A 218 9.35 6.60 13.91
N VAL A 219 8.56 5.59 13.52
CA VAL A 219 8.83 4.17 13.79
C VAL A 219 10.16 3.74 13.17
N ARG A 220 10.99 3.09 13.97
CA ARG A 220 12.29 2.53 13.57
C ARG A 220 12.26 1.01 13.50
N ALA A 221 13.20 0.46 12.73
CA ALA A 221 13.44 -0.98 12.70
C ALA A 221 13.60 -1.54 14.14
N GLY A 222 12.94 -2.66 14.43
CA GLY A 222 12.93 -3.31 15.74
C GLY A 222 11.91 -2.76 16.74
N ALA A 223 11.18 -1.68 16.42
CA ALA A 223 10.03 -1.26 17.22
C ALA A 223 9.01 -2.41 17.33
N LEU A 224 8.39 -2.55 18.49
CA LEU A 224 7.46 -3.64 18.76
C LEU A 224 6.02 -3.19 18.53
N VAL A 225 5.28 -3.99 17.77
CA VAL A 225 3.82 -3.85 17.59
C VAL A 225 3.19 -5.02 18.34
N VAL A 226 2.23 -4.75 19.21
CA VAL A 226 1.48 -5.79 19.93
C VAL A 226 0.01 -5.67 19.56
N VAL A 227 -0.55 -6.73 18.99
CA VAL A 227 -1.97 -6.84 18.67
C VAL A 227 -2.63 -7.71 19.73
N THR A 228 -3.67 -7.17 20.38
CA THR A 228 -4.51 -7.92 21.32
C THR A 228 -5.83 -8.28 20.65
N TYR A 229 -6.24 -9.54 20.82
CA TYR A 229 -7.50 -10.06 20.28
C TYR A 229 -8.60 -10.13 21.35
N ASP A 230 -9.85 -10.27 20.92
CA ASP A 230 -11.05 -10.28 21.77
C ASP A 230 -11.13 -11.46 22.75
N ASP A 231 -10.42 -12.55 22.47
CA ASP A 231 -10.25 -13.68 23.38
C ASP A 231 -9.15 -13.47 24.44
N GLY A 232 -8.47 -12.32 24.39
CA GLY A 232 -7.39 -11.93 25.29
C GLY A 232 -6.02 -12.49 24.92
N THR A 233 -5.90 -13.27 23.83
CA THR A 233 -4.60 -13.64 23.27
C THR A 233 -3.93 -12.45 22.60
N GLN A 234 -2.62 -12.55 22.33
CA GLN A 234 -1.82 -11.47 21.77
C GLN A 234 -0.77 -11.98 20.78
N ALA A 235 -0.44 -11.16 19.78
CA ALA A 235 0.70 -11.38 18.89
C ALA A 235 1.64 -10.17 18.96
N ALA A 236 2.94 -10.41 19.06
CA ALA A 236 3.95 -9.35 18.98
C ALA A 236 4.72 -9.41 17.67
N PHE A 237 5.03 -8.26 17.11
CA PHE A 237 5.74 -8.10 15.84
C PHE A 237 6.90 -7.12 16.04
N ALA A 238 7.99 -7.33 15.32
CA ALA A 238 9.09 -6.37 15.22
C ALA A 238 9.03 -5.68 13.85
N ALA A 239 9.13 -4.35 13.83
CA ALA A 239 9.22 -3.57 12.60
C ALA A 239 10.46 -4.00 11.80
N ASP A 240 10.25 -4.38 10.54
CA ASP A 240 11.31 -4.93 9.68
C ASP A 240 12.33 -3.86 9.27
N ALA A 241 11.85 -2.62 9.15
CA ALA A 241 12.61 -1.44 8.76
C ALA A 241 12.00 -0.19 9.38
N ASP A 242 12.68 0.94 9.21
CA ASP A 242 12.10 2.26 9.49
C ASP A 242 10.84 2.51 8.65
N ALA A 243 9.93 3.35 9.17
CA ALA A 243 8.77 3.80 8.43
C ALA A 243 9.18 4.44 7.09
N VAL A 244 8.47 4.08 6.02
CA VAL A 244 8.72 4.59 4.67
C VAL A 244 7.54 5.44 4.18
N SER A 245 7.84 6.60 3.61
CA SER A 245 6.84 7.46 2.97
C SER A 245 6.69 7.03 1.51
N VAL A 246 5.50 6.57 1.15
CA VAL A 246 5.16 6.05 -0.18
C VAL A 246 4.01 6.86 -0.74
N GLU A 247 4.10 7.26 -2.01
CA GLU A 247 3.01 7.97 -2.69
C GLU A 247 1.75 7.08 -2.74
N LYS A 248 0.56 7.66 -2.51
CA LYS A 248 -0.68 6.89 -2.31
C LYS A 248 -1.06 6.02 -3.49
N GLU A 249 -0.92 6.52 -4.71
CA GLU A 249 -1.19 5.77 -5.93
C GLU A 249 -0.10 4.70 -6.13
N ALA A 250 1.16 5.03 -5.85
CA ALA A 250 2.25 4.07 -5.94
C ALA A 250 2.10 2.91 -4.94
N LEU A 251 1.59 3.16 -3.73
CA LEU A 251 1.36 2.14 -2.71
C LEU A 251 0.36 1.07 -3.17
N THR A 252 -0.62 1.44 -4.01
CA THR A 252 -1.67 0.53 -4.48
C THR A 252 -1.41 -0.03 -5.88
N GLN A 253 -0.80 0.74 -6.78
CA GLN A 253 -0.64 0.37 -8.17
C GLN A 253 0.78 -0.09 -8.55
N ASP A 254 1.82 0.36 -7.87
CA ASP A 254 3.20 0.04 -8.25
C ASP A 254 3.60 -1.35 -7.71
N PRO A 255 3.99 -2.30 -8.58
CA PRO A 255 4.52 -3.59 -8.15
C PRO A 255 5.66 -3.53 -7.13
N ALA A 256 6.44 -2.43 -7.11
CA ALA A 256 7.53 -2.23 -6.16
C ALA A 256 7.06 -2.08 -4.70
N HIS A 257 5.79 -1.69 -4.47
CA HIS A 257 5.22 -1.51 -3.13
C HIS A 257 4.25 -2.64 -2.74
N ARG A 258 4.15 -3.69 -3.56
CA ARG A 258 3.28 -4.84 -3.28
C ARG A 258 3.60 -5.51 -1.94
N TRP A 259 4.84 -5.42 -1.46
CA TRP A 259 5.25 -5.95 -0.16
C TRP A 259 4.36 -5.49 0.99
N ALA A 260 3.77 -4.29 0.93
CA ALA A 260 2.88 -3.77 1.97
C ALA A 260 1.59 -4.59 2.12
N TRP A 261 1.18 -5.30 1.07
CA TRP A 261 -0.07 -6.08 1.01
C TRP A 261 0.19 -7.57 0.89
N GLU A 262 1.11 -7.94 0.00
CA GLU A 262 1.53 -9.31 -0.32
C GLU A 262 3.05 -9.40 -0.10
N PRO A 263 3.53 -9.44 1.16
CA PRO A 263 4.97 -9.59 1.44
C PRO A 263 5.57 -10.87 0.85
N GLY A 264 4.72 -11.86 0.50
CA GLY A 264 5.13 -13.15 0.02
C GLY A 264 5.60 -14.06 1.17
N GLY A 265 5.88 -15.32 0.84
CA GLY A 265 6.18 -16.34 1.84
C GLY A 265 4.95 -16.74 2.66
N ASP A 266 5.19 -17.31 3.83
CA ASP A 266 4.19 -17.70 4.84
C ASP A 266 4.46 -17.06 6.21
N ASP A 267 5.22 -15.95 6.23
CA ASP A 267 5.49 -15.22 7.46
C ASP A 267 4.23 -14.53 7.98
N ALA A 268 4.05 -14.50 9.30
CA ALA A 268 2.98 -13.74 9.92
C ALA A 268 3.36 -12.25 9.96
N LYS A 269 2.78 -11.45 9.05
CA LYS A 269 3.11 -10.03 8.85
C LYS A 269 1.94 -9.12 9.19
N VAL A 270 2.24 -7.93 9.69
CA VAL A 270 1.29 -6.82 9.81
C VAL A 270 1.86 -5.59 9.12
N THR A 271 1.00 -4.84 8.42
CA THR A 271 1.32 -3.55 7.81
C THR A 271 0.49 -2.46 8.47
N LEU A 272 1.15 -1.42 8.98
CA LEU A 272 0.53 -0.22 9.53
C LEU A 272 0.62 0.92 8.51
N ILE A 273 -0.48 1.62 8.27
CA ILE A 273 -0.58 2.67 7.25
C ILE A 273 -1.24 3.92 7.82
N THR A 274 -0.63 5.09 7.60
CA THR A 274 -1.25 6.40 7.86
C THR A 274 -0.89 7.43 6.81
N CYS A 275 -1.62 8.54 6.77
CA CYS A 275 -1.29 9.67 5.89
C CYS A 275 0.04 10.33 6.30
N ASP A 276 0.90 10.62 5.33
CA ASP A 276 2.06 11.49 5.49
C ASP A 276 1.68 12.93 5.11
N LEU A 277 1.45 13.76 6.13
CA LEU A 277 1.02 15.14 5.93
C LEU A 277 2.13 15.95 5.28
N VAL A 278 1.78 16.72 4.24
CA VAL A 278 2.71 17.63 3.58
C VAL A 278 3.30 18.60 4.61
N PRO A 279 4.64 18.66 4.73
CA PRO A 279 5.28 19.61 5.65
C PRO A 279 4.82 21.05 5.36
N GLY A 280 4.35 21.75 6.39
CA GLY A 280 3.94 23.15 6.29
C GLY A 280 2.46 23.40 5.95
N THR A 281 1.65 22.38 5.64
CA THR A 281 0.19 22.54 5.49
C THR A 281 -0.57 22.51 6.82
N GLY A 282 0.13 22.22 7.91
CA GLY A 282 -0.46 22.08 9.25
C GLY A 282 -1.47 20.94 9.33
N MET A 283 -2.33 21.00 10.34
CA MET A 283 -3.32 19.95 10.67
C MET A 283 -4.56 19.93 9.76
N ALA A 284 -4.51 20.67 8.65
CA ALA A 284 -5.59 20.75 7.64
C ALA A 284 -5.13 20.22 6.26
N GLY A 285 -3.94 19.63 6.20
CA GLY A 285 -3.26 19.27 4.96
C GLY A 285 -3.87 18.08 4.24
N ASN A 286 -3.87 18.16 2.90
CA ASN A 286 -3.95 16.96 2.06
C ASN A 286 -2.64 16.16 2.22
N ALA A 287 -2.73 14.84 2.22
CA ALA A 287 -1.58 13.94 2.17
C ALA A 287 -1.49 13.30 0.79
N PHE A 288 -0.34 13.46 0.13
CA PHE A 288 -0.01 12.79 -1.15
C PHE A 288 0.65 11.43 -0.92
N ASN A 289 1.28 11.26 0.24
CA ASN A 289 1.97 10.05 0.62
C ASN A 289 1.30 9.41 1.84
N ASN A 290 1.67 8.17 2.11
CA ASN A 290 1.39 7.44 3.33
C ASN A 290 2.71 7.02 3.99
N TRP A 291 2.77 7.09 5.31
CA TRP A 291 3.74 6.32 6.08
C TRP A 291 3.30 4.87 6.15
N VAL A 292 4.23 3.96 5.86
CA VAL A 292 4.00 2.51 5.87
C VAL A 292 5.06 1.85 6.73
N VAL A 293 4.62 0.98 7.63
CA VAL A 293 5.48 0.13 8.47
C VAL A 293 5.07 -1.31 8.24
N GLN A 294 6.00 -2.18 7.87
CA GLN A 294 5.79 -3.63 7.89
C GLN A 294 6.54 -4.24 9.07
N ALA A 295 5.88 -5.16 9.76
CA ALA A 295 6.43 -5.84 10.93
C ALA A 295 6.18 -7.36 10.84
N THR A 296 7.20 -8.13 11.21
CA THR A 296 7.15 -9.59 11.27
C THR A 296 6.84 -10.05 12.68
N ARG A 297 5.93 -11.02 12.81
CA ARG A 297 5.59 -11.61 14.09
C ARG A 297 6.80 -12.31 14.71
N VAL A 298 7.00 -12.08 16.00
CA VAL A 298 8.10 -12.61 16.82
C VAL A 298 7.64 -13.32 18.09
N ALA A 299 6.36 -13.16 18.49
CA ALA A 299 5.72 -13.92 19.57
C ALA A 299 4.21 -14.06 19.33
#